data_AF-A0A8X6HII5-F1
#
_entry.id   AF-A0A8X6HII5-F1
#
_cell.length_a   1.000
_cell.length_b   1.000
_cell.length_c   1.000
_cell.angle_alpha   90.00
_cell.angle_beta   90.00
_cell.angle_gamma   90.00
#
_symmetry.space_group_name_H-M   'P 1'
#
loop_
_entity.id
_entity.type
_entity.pdbx_description
1 polymer ?
#
loop_
_entity_poly.entity_id
_entity_poly.type
_entity_poly.pdbx_seq_one_letter_code
_entity_poly.pdbx_strand_id
1 'polypeptide(L)'
;MTSSKFKTIFLSLFEYYTPKIVLIKNIKVGILNRFVQLAIISYIIGYAIIYNKGYQDFSPIESSVTTKVKGVVFTNYSKNEFNDLVPDIDVYQRIWDTADYVVPPSENNAFFVVTNIVITSNQTQGKCPEDLTVPGAKCISNIDCQQGLPLITGNGVLTGNCVKSDVNTSVKVCEIRGWCPVERDVNPLKNNKPLLSATKKFTVLIKNFVDFPKFKIRRRNIPNFKDPNYLKRCNYHPVNNPLCPIFVLEDIVPGNYEEIAVKGATVAIVIDWQCNFDLSESKCYPTYSFRRLDENSLISPGLNFR
;
A
#
# COMPACT_ATOMS: atom_id res chain seq x y z
N MET A 1 48.42 16.44 67.77
CA MET A 1 47.87 17.41 66.77
C MET A 1 47.03 16.75 65.65
N THR A 2 46.51 15.52 65.83
CA THR A 2 45.79 14.77 64.77
C THR A 2 44.26 14.72 64.95
N SER A 3 43.75 14.78 66.18
CA SER A 3 42.29 14.73 66.47
C SER A 3 41.51 15.97 66.01
N SER A 4 42.10 17.16 66.11
CA SER A 4 41.46 18.41 65.67
C SER A 4 41.28 18.49 64.14
N LYS A 5 42.29 18.06 63.36
CA LYS A 5 42.21 18.07 61.89
C LYS A 5 41.14 17.11 61.37
N PHE A 6 41.00 15.94 62.00
CA PHE A 6 39.97 14.96 61.64
C PHE A 6 38.56 15.51 61.91
N LYS A 7 38.39 16.25 63.01
CA LYS A 7 37.12 16.91 63.37
C LYS A 7 36.77 18.05 62.39
N THR A 8 37.76 18.83 61.94
CA THR A 8 37.56 19.89 60.94
C THR A 8 37.24 19.32 59.56
N ILE A 9 37.93 18.25 59.14
CA ILE A 9 37.63 17.52 57.88
C ILE A 9 36.23 16.90 57.94
N PHE A 10 35.86 16.31 59.08
CA PHE A 10 34.53 15.76 59.30
C PHE A 10 33.45 16.85 59.26
N LEU A 11 33.70 18.05 59.79
CA LEU A 11 32.76 19.17 59.72
C LEU A 11 32.64 19.75 58.30
N SER A 12 33.74 19.82 57.53
CA SER A 12 33.68 20.26 56.12
C SER A 12 32.89 19.31 55.22
N LEU A 13 32.76 18.04 55.59
CA LEU A 13 31.89 17.06 54.93
C LEU A 13 30.39 17.37 55.07
N PHE A 14 30.03 18.20 56.06
CA PHE A 14 28.65 18.65 56.31
C PHE A 14 28.46 20.15 56.01
N GLU A 15 29.40 20.79 55.29
CA GLU A 15 29.23 22.16 54.81
C GLU A 15 28.36 22.18 53.54
N TYR A 16 27.30 23.01 53.56
CA TYR A 16 26.44 23.25 52.42
C TYR A 16 26.46 24.74 52.05
N TYR A 17 27.05 25.06 50.90
CA TYR A 17 27.14 26.41 50.39
C TYR A 17 25.83 26.81 49.70
N THR A 18 25.18 27.87 50.18
CA THR A 18 24.01 28.49 49.51
C THR A 18 24.37 29.83 48.88
N PRO A 19 23.86 30.14 47.68
CA PRO A 19 24.04 31.45 47.08
C PRO A 19 23.39 32.54 47.94
N LYS A 20 24.07 33.69 48.11
CA LYS A 20 23.46 34.87 48.72
C LYS A 20 22.43 35.47 47.75
N ILE A 21 21.16 35.44 48.13
CA ILE A 21 20.06 36.02 47.35
C ILE A 21 19.86 37.50 47.71
N VAL A 22 19.63 38.34 46.68
CA VAL A 22 19.31 39.77 46.86
C VAL A 22 17.83 39.99 46.55
N LEU A 23 17.09 40.57 47.49
CA LEU A 23 15.65 40.86 47.34
C LEU A 23 15.45 42.26 46.74
N ILE A 24 15.02 42.33 45.48
CA ILE A 24 14.66 43.59 44.82
C ILE A 24 13.16 43.85 44.99
N LYS A 25 12.78 44.90 45.72
CA LYS A 25 11.37 45.29 45.95
C LYS A 25 10.87 46.25 44.86
N ASN A 26 10.53 45.73 43.68
CA ASN A 26 9.98 46.51 42.57
C ASN A 26 8.75 45.83 41.96
N ILE A 27 7.62 46.55 41.87
CA ILE A 27 6.33 46.03 41.39
C ILE A 27 6.40 45.57 39.92
N LYS A 28 7.03 46.35 39.03
CA LYS A 28 7.10 46.02 37.59
C LYS A 28 7.90 44.75 37.33
N VAL A 29 9.05 44.61 38.00
CA VAL A 29 9.91 43.42 37.91
C VAL A 29 9.23 42.21 38.53
N GLY A 30 8.52 42.38 39.65
CA GLY A 30 7.73 41.33 40.28
C GLY A 30 6.62 40.79 39.37
N ILE A 31 5.84 41.68 38.74
CA ILE A 31 4.78 41.31 37.79
C ILE A 31 5.37 40.57 36.59
N LEU A 32 6.45 41.07 35.98
CA LEU A 32 7.10 40.42 34.85
C LEU A 32 7.58 39.00 35.21
N ASN A 33 8.25 38.85 36.35
CA ASN A 33 8.73 37.54 36.81
C ASN A 33 7.56 36.57 37.05
N ARG A 34 6.48 37.01 37.73
CA ARG A 34 5.31 36.16 37.96
C ARG A 34 4.58 35.80 36.67
N PHE A 35 4.50 36.72 35.72
CA PHE A 35 3.93 36.45 34.40
C PHE A 35 4.74 35.40 33.64
N VAL A 36 6.06 35.57 33.56
CA VAL A 36 6.95 34.59 32.90
C VAL A 36 6.86 33.22 33.58
N GLN A 37 6.87 33.18 34.92
CA GLN A 37 6.68 31.95 35.67
C GLN A 37 5.34 31.28 35.34
N LEU A 38 4.24 32.03 35.32
CA LEU A 38 2.93 31.49 34.95
C LEU A 38 2.89 31.00 33.50
N ALA A 39 3.52 31.71 32.56
CA ALA A 39 3.59 31.29 31.16
C ALA A 39 4.40 29.99 30.99
N ILE A 40 5.52 29.84 31.71
CA ILE A 40 6.32 28.61 31.69
C ILE A 40 5.52 27.46 32.32
N ILE A 41 4.89 27.69 33.47
CA ILE A 41 4.09 26.66 34.16
C ILE A 41 2.90 26.24 33.30
N SER A 42 2.19 27.18 32.68
CA SER A 42 1.04 26.87 31.82
C SER A 42 1.47 26.11 30.57
N TYR A 43 2.62 26.44 29.99
CA TYR A 43 3.18 25.66 28.88
C TYR A 43 3.57 24.24 29.31
N ILE A 44 4.31 24.08 30.42
CA ILE A 44 4.73 22.75 30.90
C ILE A 44 3.51 21.90 31.25
N ILE A 45 2.59 22.41 32.05
CA ILE A 45 1.43 21.63 32.51
C ILE A 45 0.42 21.43 31.37
N GLY A 46 0.04 22.50 30.69
CA GLY A 46 -1.01 22.45 29.66
C GLY A 46 -0.57 21.74 28.39
N TYR A 47 0.58 22.14 27.83
CA TYR A 47 1.05 21.61 26.56
C TYR A 47 1.88 20.33 26.73
N ALA A 48 2.96 20.38 27.52
CA ALA A 48 3.89 19.25 27.60
C ALA A 48 3.30 18.04 28.36
N ILE A 49 2.67 18.27 29.52
CA ILE A 49 2.10 17.19 30.34
C ILE A 49 0.72 16.78 29.83
N ILE A 50 -0.25 17.69 29.73
CA ILE A 50 -1.63 17.32 29.40
C ILE A 50 -1.82 17.02 27.91
N TYR A 51 -1.49 17.98 27.02
CA TYR A 51 -1.77 17.84 25.58
C TYR A 51 -0.93 16.75 24.92
N ASN A 52 0.39 16.76 25.14
CA ASN A 52 1.30 15.72 24.60
C ASN A 52 1.33 14.44 25.45
N LYS A 53 0.53 14.36 26.52
CA LYS A 53 0.51 13.23 27.46
C LYS A 53 1.89 12.86 27.98
N GLY A 54 2.73 13.84 28.31
CA GLY A 54 4.09 13.62 28.82
C GLY A 54 4.17 12.91 30.17
N TYR A 55 3.03 12.70 30.85
CA TYR A 55 2.91 11.84 32.03
C TYR A 55 2.79 10.35 31.68
N GLN A 56 2.55 10.00 30.42
CA GLN A 56 2.41 8.62 29.95
C GLN A 56 3.72 8.11 29.36
N ASP A 57 3.93 6.82 29.56
CA ASP A 57 4.93 6.07 28.82
C ASP A 57 4.33 5.59 27.49
N PHE A 58 5.16 5.55 26.44
CA PHE A 58 4.77 5.02 25.13
C PHE A 58 5.48 3.69 24.83
N SER A 59 4.80 2.81 24.08
CA SER A 59 5.36 1.56 23.57
C SER A 59 5.35 1.59 22.05
N PRO A 60 6.41 1.12 21.37
CA PRO A 60 6.28 0.74 19.97
C PRO A 60 5.29 -0.42 19.84
N ILE A 61 4.76 -0.58 18.64
CA ILE A 61 3.81 -1.64 18.30
C ILE A 61 4.48 -2.67 17.38
N GLU A 62 4.32 -3.94 17.71
CA GLU A 62 4.67 -5.05 16.82
C GLU A 62 3.39 -5.55 16.18
N SER A 63 3.35 -5.64 14.84
CA SER A 63 2.13 -5.92 14.09
C SER A 63 2.31 -7.12 13.17
N SER A 64 1.25 -7.95 13.08
CA SER A 64 1.13 -9.02 12.11
C SER A 64 -0.20 -8.90 11.38
N VAL A 65 -0.16 -8.95 10.05
CA VAL A 65 -1.34 -8.82 9.19
C VAL A 65 -1.46 -10.06 8.30
N THR A 66 -2.67 -10.60 8.21
CA THR A 66 -3.02 -11.61 7.20
C THR A 66 -4.30 -11.20 6.49
N THR A 67 -4.35 -11.43 5.19
CA THR A 67 -5.46 -11.02 4.33
C THR A 67 -6.11 -12.25 3.70
N LYS A 68 -7.40 -12.15 3.40
CA LYS A 68 -8.12 -13.16 2.62
C LYS A 68 -9.16 -12.46 1.76
N VAL A 69 -8.94 -12.46 0.46
CA VAL A 69 -9.89 -11.95 -0.52
C VAL A 69 -10.96 -13.01 -0.80
N LYS A 70 -12.19 -12.59 -1.08
CA LYS A 70 -13.30 -13.43 -1.51
C LYS A 70 -14.11 -12.73 -2.61
N GLY A 71 -14.40 -13.49 -3.65
CA GLY A 71 -15.14 -13.04 -4.81
C GLY A 71 -15.09 -14.12 -5.89
N VAL A 72 -16.09 -14.12 -6.75
CA VAL A 72 -16.09 -14.89 -8.00
C VAL A 72 -16.75 -14.02 -9.06
N VAL A 73 -16.26 -14.09 -10.29
CA VAL A 73 -16.86 -13.39 -11.42
C VAL A 73 -16.87 -14.29 -12.63
N PHE A 74 -17.96 -14.25 -13.39
CA PHE A 74 -18.06 -14.86 -14.70
C PHE A 74 -18.04 -13.77 -15.75
N THR A 75 -17.09 -13.82 -16.67
CA THR A 75 -16.88 -12.80 -17.70
C THR A 75 -17.58 -13.21 -19.00
N ASN A 76 -18.86 -12.85 -19.13
CA ASN A 76 -19.65 -13.17 -20.33
C ASN A 76 -19.95 -11.91 -21.16
N TYR A 77 -18.90 -11.38 -21.80
CA TYR A 77 -19.00 -10.21 -22.67
C TYR A 77 -19.30 -10.63 -24.11
N SER A 78 -20.03 -9.78 -24.85
CA SER A 78 -20.29 -10.02 -26.27
C SER A 78 -19.00 -9.88 -27.08
N LYS A 79 -18.85 -10.64 -28.17
CA LYS A 79 -17.67 -10.56 -29.08
C LYS A 79 -17.43 -9.13 -29.57
N ASN A 80 -18.48 -8.34 -29.76
CA ASN A 80 -18.37 -6.95 -30.24
C ASN A 80 -17.75 -6.00 -29.19
N GLU A 81 -17.75 -6.38 -27.91
CA GLU A 81 -17.16 -5.60 -26.83
C GLU A 81 -15.64 -5.80 -26.73
N PHE A 82 -15.11 -6.89 -27.29
CA PHE A 82 -13.67 -7.13 -27.33
C PHE A 82 -12.98 -6.30 -28.41
N ASN A 83 -11.71 -6.01 -28.17
CA ASN A 83 -10.84 -5.37 -29.14
C ASN A 83 -10.54 -6.35 -30.29
N ASP A 84 -10.59 -5.86 -31.53
CA ASP A 84 -10.43 -6.68 -32.74
C ASP A 84 -9.01 -7.28 -32.85
N LEU A 85 -8.06 -6.73 -32.09
CA LEU A 85 -6.68 -7.21 -32.01
C LEU A 85 -6.50 -8.42 -31.09
N VAL A 86 -7.51 -8.78 -30.29
CA VAL A 86 -7.48 -9.93 -29.38
C VAL A 86 -7.76 -11.22 -30.19
N PRO A 87 -6.80 -12.15 -30.29
CA PRO A 87 -6.94 -13.31 -31.17
C PRO A 87 -7.85 -14.41 -30.61
N ASP A 88 -7.89 -14.59 -29.29
CA ASP A 88 -8.63 -15.66 -28.62
C ASP A 88 -9.53 -15.08 -27.52
N ILE A 89 -10.82 -14.92 -27.85
CA ILE A 89 -11.83 -14.36 -26.94
C ILE A 89 -12.30 -15.40 -25.92
N ASP A 90 -12.27 -16.68 -26.28
CA ASP A 90 -12.88 -17.75 -25.49
C ASP A 90 -12.12 -17.95 -24.17
N VAL A 91 -10.80 -17.69 -24.16
CA VAL A 91 -9.97 -17.71 -22.95
C VAL A 91 -10.40 -16.67 -21.91
N TYR A 92 -10.98 -15.55 -22.35
CA TYR A 92 -11.52 -14.52 -21.46
C TYR A 92 -12.93 -14.84 -20.98
N GLN A 93 -13.65 -15.77 -21.62
CA GLN A 93 -15.02 -16.14 -21.24
C GLN A 93 -15.04 -17.30 -20.25
N ARG A 94 -14.65 -17.03 -19.00
CA ARG A 94 -14.53 -18.05 -17.95
C ARG A 94 -14.93 -17.53 -16.58
N ILE A 95 -15.02 -18.46 -15.64
CA ILE A 95 -15.16 -18.12 -14.22
C ILE A 95 -13.75 -17.78 -13.71
N TRP A 96 -13.66 -16.69 -12.96
CA TRP A 96 -12.48 -16.24 -12.26
C TRP A 96 -12.74 -16.31 -10.77
N ASP A 97 -11.85 -17.00 -10.06
CA ASP A 97 -11.90 -17.10 -8.61
C ASP A 97 -10.62 -16.53 -7.96
N THR A 98 -10.58 -16.59 -6.63
CA THR A 98 -9.47 -16.05 -5.85
C THR A 98 -8.10 -16.60 -6.22
N ALA A 99 -8.01 -17.82 -6.77
CA ALA A 99 -6.75 -18.41 -7.18
C ALA A 99 -6.24 -17.81 -8.50
N ASP A 100 -7.13 -17.28 -9.33
CA ASP A 100 -6.78 -16.67 -10.61
C ASP A 100 -6.37 -15.20 -10.48
N TYR A 101 -7.12 -14.42 -9.70
CA TYR A 101 -6.95 -12.96 -9.64
C TYR A 101 -6.15 -12.46 -8.44
N VAL A 102 -5.76 -13.31 -7.48
CA VAL A 102 -4.91 -12.90 -6.33
C VAL A 102 -3.52 -13.48 -6.49
N VAL A 103 -2.58 -12.66 -6.95
CA VAL A 103 -1.22 -13.08 -7.29
C VAL A 103 -0.20 -12.10 -6.69
N PRO A 104 0.68 -12.53 -5.76
CA PRO A 104 0.76 -13.88 -5.18
C PRO A 104 -0.40 -14.15 -4.20
N PRO A 105 -0.72 -15.43 -3.91
CA PRO A 105 -1.81 -15.79 -3.00
C PRO A 105 -1.54 -15.43 -1.53
N SER A 106 -0.27 -15.16 -1.19
CA SER A 106 0.14 -14.72 0.14
C SER A 106 1.28 -13.73 0.03
N GLU A 107 1.06 -12.52 0.51
CA GLU A 107 2.06 -11.45 0.57
C GLU A 107 2.07 -10.83 1.96
N ASN A 108 3.25 -10.46 2.46
CA ASN A 108 3.36 -9.87 3.79
C ASN A 108 2.83 -8.44 3.77
N ASN A 109 1.82 -8.16 4.60
CA ASN A 109 1.21 -6.84 4.75
C ASN A 109 0.61 -6.25 3.46
N ALA A 110 0.40 -7.07 2.44
CA ALA A 110 -0.14 -6.65 1.15
C ALA A 110 -1.03 -7.74 0.54
N PHE A 111 -1.77 -7.37 -0.49
CA PHE A 111 -2.46 -8.30 -1.37
C PHE A 111 -2.64 -7.61 -2.72
N PHE A 112 -2.63 -8.39 -3.79
CA PHE A 112 -2.86 -7.90 -5.15
C PHE A 112 -4.16 -8.48 -5.68
N VAL A 113 -4.94 -7.67 -6.39
CA VAL A 113 -6.16 -8.11 -7.07
C VAL A 113 -6.06 -7.69 -8.54
N VAL A 114 -6.00 -8.68 -9.43
CA VAL A 114 -6.08 -8.46 -10.87
C VAL A 114 -7.46 -7.89 -11.20
N THR A 115 -7.50 -6.71 -11.80
CA THR A 115 -8.72 -6.05 -12.26
C THR A 115 -8.89 -6.10 -13.78
N ASN A 116 -7.78 -6.23 -14.49
CA ASN A 116 -7.71 -6.35 -15.94
C ASN A 116 -6.53 -7.27 -16.29
N ILE A 117 -6.62 -8.02 -17.39
CA ILE A 117 -5.62 -9.03 -17.75
C ILE A 117 -5.49 -9.16 -19.26
N VAL A 118 -4.27 -9.26 -19.76
CA VAL A 118 -3.95 -9.60 -21.15
C VAL A 118 -3.33 -10.99 -21.16
N ILE A 119 -3.87 -11.88 -21.99
CA ILE A 119 -3.48 -13.30 -22.03
C ILE A 119 -2.95 -13.62 -23.42
N THR A 120 -1.71 -14.13 -23.47
CA THR A 120 -1.09 -14.66 -24.69
C THR A 120 -0.93 -16.17 -24.53
N SER A 121 -1.87 -16.92 -25.09
CA SER A 121 -1.89 -18.38 -24.98
C SER A 121 -0.87 -19.05 -25.90
N ASN A 122 -0.39 -20.24 -25.51
CA ASN A 122 0.41 -21.15 -26.34
C ASN A 122 1.73 -20.54 -26.86
N GLN A 123 2.39 -19.70 -26.06
CA GLN A 123 3.73 -19.23 -26.42
C GLN A 123 4.73 -20.38 -26.46
N THR A 124 5.51 -20.45 -27.54
CA THR A 124 6.59 -21.43 -27.72
C THR A 124 7.85 -20.72 -28.18
N GLN A 125 9.03 -21.29 -27.92
CA GLN A 125 10.27 -20.72 -28.42
C GLN A 125 10.35 -20.91 -29.94
N GLY A 126 10.35 -19.81 -30.66
CA GLY A 126 10.25 -19.84 -32.12
C GLY A 126 10.77 -18.57 -32.76
N LYS A 127 10.33 -18.35 -34.00
CA LYS A 127 10.55 -17.11 -34.74
C LYS A 127 9.22 -16.46 -35.06
N CYS A 128 9.10 -15.17 -34.81
CA CYS A 128 7.88 -14.42 -35.08
C CYS A 128 8.20 -12.94 -35.35
N PRO A 129 7.29 -12.21 -36.01
CA PRO A 129 7.36 -10.76 -36.11
C PRO A 129 7.38 -10.12 -34.71
N GLU A 130 8.23 -9.11 -34.50
CA GLU A 130 8.25 -8.31 -33.27
C GLU A 130 7.07 -7.32 -33.19
N ASP A 131 6.73 -6.86 -31.99
CA ASP A 131 5.71 -5.82 -31.81
C ASP A 131 6.11 -4.50 -32.50
N LEU A 132 5.16 -3.94 -33.26
CA LEU A 132 5.26 -2.68 -33.98
C LEU A 132 5.43 -1.44 -33.09
N THR A 133 5.11 -1.55 -31.80
CA THR A 133 5.31 -0.46 -30.83
C THR A 133 6.75 -0.36 -30.33
N VAL A 134 7.54 -1.42 -30.48
CA VAL A 134 8.91 -1.50 -29.96
C VAL A 134 9.85 -0.61 -30.80
N PRO A 135 10.62 0.29 -30.15
CA PRO A 135 11.63 1.09 -30.84
C PRO A 135 12.68 0.18 -31.52
N GLY A 136 12.91 0.39 -32.81
CA GLY A 136 13.86 -0.40 -33.61
C GLY A 136 13.28 -1.69 -34.20
N ALA A 137 12.00 -2.01 -33.97
CA ALA A 137 11.37 -3.18 -34.57
C ALA A 137 10.91 -2.96 -36.02
N LYS A 138 10.58 -1.73 -36.42
CA LYS A 138 10.12 -1.42 -37.80
C LYS A 138 11.28 -1.48 -38.79
N CYS A 139 11.05 -2.11 -39.93
CA CYS A 139 12.05 -2.27 -40.99
C CYS A 139 11.44 -2.02 -42.37
N ILE A 140 12.28 -1.65 -43.34
CA ILE A 140 11.92 -1.55 -44.76
C ILE A 140 12.52 -2.75 -45.51
N SER A 141 13.76 -3.11 -45.15
CA SER A 141 14.55 -4.18 -45.73
C SER A 141 15.24 -5.04 -44.66
N ASN A 142 15.76 -6.21 -45.05
CA ASN A 142 16.48 -7.10 -44.14
C ASN A 142 17.74 -6.46 -43.53
N ILE A 143 18.32 -5.45 -44.19
CA ILE A 143 19.55 -4.77 -43.71
C ILE A 143 19.27 -3.99 -42.42
N ASP A 144 18.04 -3.52 -42.23
CA ASP A 144 17.64 -2.77 -41.03
C ASP A 144 17.60 -3.67 -39.78
N CYS A 145 17.51 -5.00 -39.98
CA CYS A 145 17.46 -5.98 -38.92
C CYS A 145 18.85 -6.61 -38.72
N GLN A 146 19.62 -6.13 -37.76
CA GLN A 146 20.94 -6.72 -37.49
C GLN A 146 20.81 -8.08 -36.79
N GLN A 147 21.24 -9.15 -37.46
CA GLN A 147 21.20 -10.50 -36.90
C GLN A 147 21.99 -10.60 -35.58
N GLY A 148 21.39 -11.23 -34.57
CA GLY A 148 22.01 -11.48 -33.27
C GLY A 148 21.91 -10.29 -32.30
N LEU A 149 21.36 -9.16 -32.72
CA LEU A 149 21.14 -8.00 -31.85
C LEU A 149 19.88 -8.20 -30.99
N PRO A 150 19.96 -8.14 -29.66
CA PRO A 150 18.77 -8.12 -28.81
C PRO A 150 18.10 -6.75 -28.81
N LEU A 151 16.76 -6.72 -28.90
CA LEU A 151 16.00 -5.50 -28.64
C LEU A 151 15.77 -5.38 -27.13
N ILE A 152 16.39 -4.39 -26.48
CA ILE A 152 16.40 -4.26 -25.01
C ILE A 152 14.98 -4.15 -24.42
N THR A 153 14.10 -3.39 -25.09
CA THR A 153 12.69 -3.24 -24.71
C THR A 153 11.77 -4.17 -25.49
N GLY A 154 12.32 -5.08 -26.30
CA GLY A 154 11.57 -6.01 -27.13
C GLY A 154 11.43 -7.38 -26.47
N ASN A 155 10.97 -8.34 -27.26
CA ASN A 155 10.59 -9.68 -26.80
C ASN A 155 11.60 -10.77 -27.21
N GLY A 156 12.66 -10.40 -27.95
CA GLY A 156 13.66 -11.36 -28.38
C GLY A 156 14.86 -10.76 -29.12
N VAL A 157 15.57 -11.67 -29.82
CA VAL A 157 16.81 -11.36 -30.57
C VAL A 157 16.52 -11.34 -32.06
N LEU A 158 16.97 -10.30 -32.75
CA LEU A 158 16.77 -10.14 -34.19
C LEU A 158 17.42 -11.28 -34.99
N THR A 159 16.69 -11.80 -35.98
CA THR A 159 17.15 -12.89 -36.84
C THR A 159 17.86 -12.43 -38.12
N GLY A 160 17.66 -11.18 -38.53
CA GLY A 160 18.15 -10.65 -39.81
C GLY A 160 17.07 -10.45 -40.88
N ASN A 161 15.85 -10.94 -40.66
CA ASN A 161 14.77 -10.87 -41.64
C ASN A 161 13.77 -9.75 -41.34
N CYS A 162 13.32 -9.05 -42.38
CA CYS A 162 12.24 -8.07 -42.32
C CYS A 162 10.95 -8.69 -42.87
N VAL A 163 10.00 -8.97 -41.98
CA VAL A 163 8.75 -9.69 -42.26
C VAL A 163 7.53 -8.78 -42.12
N LYS A 164 6.37 -9.18 -42.64
CA LYS A 164 5.13 -8.42 -42.42
C LYS A 164 4.67 -8.56 -40.96
N SER A 165 4.15 -7.49 -40.37
CA SER A 165 3.54 -7.54 -39.04
C SER A 165 2.27 -8.43 -39.06
N ASP A 166 2.08 -9.14 -37.96
CA ASP A 166 0.90 -9.98 -37.68
C ASP A 166 -0.34 -9.16 -37.27
N VAL A 167 -0.14 -7.91 -36.84
CA VAL A 167 -1.21 -6.97 -36.45
C VAL A 167 -1.61 -6.09 -37.63
N ASN A 168 -0.65 -5.55 -38.38
CA ASN A 168 -0.90 -4.68 -39.53
C ASN A 168 -0.05 -5.07 -40.73
N THR A 169 -0.66 -5.75 -41.70
CA THR A 169 0.03 -6.28 -42.89
C THR A 169 0.63 -5.19 -43.81
N SER A 170 0.25 -3.93 -43.63
CA SER A 170 0.80 -2.78 -44.38
C SER A 170 2.18 -2.35 -43.86
N VAL A 171 2.56 -2.77 -42.65
CA VAL A 171 3.84 -2.44 -42.00
C VAL A 171 4.71 -3.69 -41.93
N LYS A 172 6.02 -3.52 -42.10
CA LYS A 172 7.01 -4.57 -41.88
C LYS A 172 7.78 -4.35 -40.58
N VAL A 173 8.11 -5.44 -39.92
CA VAL A 173 8.85 -5.50 -38.66
C VAL A 173 9.92 -6.58 -38.73
N CYS A 174 10.97 -6.46 -37.93
CA CYS A 174 12.00 -7.46 -37.85
C CYS A 174 11.47 -8.76 -37.24
N GLU A 175 11.90 -9.89 -37.78
CA GLU A 175 11.66 -11.21 -37.21
C GLU A 175 12.62 -11.42 -36.03
N ILE A 176 12.08 -11.78 -34.87
CA ILE A 176 12.83 -12.11 -33.66
C ILE A 176 12.80 -13.60 -33.37
N ARG A 177 13.79 -14.06 -32.62
CA ARG A 177 13.83 -15.36 -31.97
C ARG A 177 13.55 -15.17 -30.48
N GLY A 178 12.46 -15.74 -29.98
CA GLY A 178 11.95 -15.51 -28.64
C GLY A 178 10.71 -16.36 -28.34
N TRP A 179 9.92 -15.95 -27.35
CA TRP A 179 8.61 -16.53 -27.07
C TRP A 179 7.58 -16.01 -28.08
N CYS A 180 7.02 -16.92 -28.87
CA CYS A 180 6.13 -16.62 -29.99
C CYS A 180 4.77 -17.31 -29.83
N PRO A 181 3.65 -16.64 -30.16
CA PRO A 181 3.57 -15.26 -30.66
C PRO A 181 3.88 -14.22 -29.57
N VAL A 182 4.32 -13.03 -29.99
CA VAL A 182 4.55 -11.89 -29.09
C VAL A 182 3.22 -11.43 -28.48
N GLU A 183 3.26 -10.95 -27.23
CA GLU A 183 2.11 -10.38 -26.55
C GLU A 183 1.59 -9.14 -27.28
N ARG A 184 0.26 -9.03 -27.40
CA ARG A 184 -0.40 -7.84 -27.92
C ARG A 184 -0.86 -6.98 -26.75
N ASP A 185 -0.12 -5.93 -26.44
CA ASP A 185 -0.40 -5.01 -25.32
C ASP A 185 -1.58 -4.08 -25.65
N VAL A 186 -2.78 -4.65 -25.67
CA VAL A 186 -4.03 -3.94 -25.89
C VAL A 186 -5.03 -4.30 -24.80
N ASN A 187 -5.83 -3.32 -24.37
CA ASN A 187 -6.95 -3.60 -23.47
C ASN A 187 -7.91 -4.62 -24.12
N PRO A 188 -8.27 -5.72 -23.41
CA PRO A 188 -9.13 -6.75 -23.97
C PRO A 188 -10.49 -6.24 -24.40
N LEU A 189 -11.10 -5.35 -23.59
CA LEU A 189 -12.39 -4.73 -23.87
C LEU A 189 -12.24 -3.32 -24.47
N LYS A 190 -13.14 -2.99 -25.40
CA LYS A 190 -13.32 -1.64 -25.96
C LYS A 190 -13.80 -0.65 -24.89
N ASN A 191 -13.66 0.64 -25.17
CA ASN A 191 -14.13 1.75 -24.32
C ASN A 191 -13.47 1.83 -22.92
N ASN A 192 -12.24 1.36 -22.77
CA ASN A 192 -11.50 1.39 -21.50
C ASN A 192 -12.32 0.82 -20.33
N LYS A 193 -12.87 -0.38 -20.51
CA LYS A 193 -13.55 -1.12 -19.45
C LYS A 193 -12.62 -2.19 -18.88
N PRO A 194 -12.53 -2.35 -17.55
CA PRO A 194 -11.76 -3.43 -16.96
C PRO A 194 -12.48 -4.76 -17.20
N LEU A 195 -11.74 -5.81 -17.55
CA LEU A 195 -12.31 -7.15 -17.77
C LEU A 195 -13.01 -7.68 -16.51
N LEU A 196 -12.43 -7.47 -15.33
CA LEU A 196 -12.95 -7.99 -14.07
C LEU A 196 -13.66 -6.89 -13.28
N SER A 197 -14.59 -6.14 -13.92
CA SER A 197 -15.28 -5.01 -13.28
C SER A 197 -16.07 -5.37 -12.02
N ALA A 198 -16.49 -6.64 -11.88
CA ALA A 198 -17.20 -7.14 -10.71
C ALA A 198 -16.31 -7.19 -9.44
N THR A 199 -14.99 -7.09 -9.58
CA THR A 199 -14.03 -7.03 -8.47
C THR A 199 -14.35 -5.90 -7.49
N LYS A 200 -15.02 -4.83 -7.94
CA LYS A 200 -15.49 -3.74 -7.06
C LYS A 200 -16.34 -4.24 -5.88
N LYS A 201 -17.10 -5.33 -6.07
CA LYS A 201 -17.96 -5.94 -5.03
C LYS A 201 -17.26 -7.04 -4.24
N PHE A 202 -16.01 -7.36 -4.54
CA PHE A 202 -15.26 -8.36 -3.79
C PHE A 202 -14.93 -7.84 -2.40
N THR A 203 -14.68 -8.78 -1.49
CA THR A 203 -14.39 -8.45 -0.11
C THR A 203 -13.01 -8.92 0.29
N VAL A 204 -12.35 -8.16 1.14
CA VAL A 204 -11.10 -8.56 1.78
C VAL A 204 -11.28 -8.58 3.29
N LEU A 205 -11.01 -9.73 3.90
CA LEU A 205 -10.90 -9.87 5.35
C LEU A 205 -9.46 -9.57 5.74
N ILE A 206 -9.26 -8.56 6.59
CA ILE A 206 -7.95 -8.22 7.15
C ILE A 206 -7.93 -8.66 8.60
N LYS A 207 -7.07 -9.61 8.95
CA LYS A 207 -6.81 -9.98 10.35
C LYS A 207 -5.52 -9.29 10.77
N ASN A 208 -5.63 -8.40 11.76
CA ASN A 208 -4.48 -7.72 12.31
C ASN A 208 -4.35 -8.05 13.80
N PHE A 209 -3.14 -8.44 14.20
CA PHE A 209 -2.72 -8.68 15.57
C PHE A 209 -1.64 -7.67 15.91
N VAL A 210 -1.73 -7.08 17.10
CA VAL A 210 -0.74 -6.13 17.59
C VAL A 210 -0.31 -6.49 19.00
N ASP A 211 0.99 -6.36 19.27
CA ASP A 211 1.60 -6.50 20.58
C ASP A 211 2.21 -5.16 20.98
N PHE A 212 1.99 -4.76 22.24
CA PHE A 212 2.62 -3.60 22.87
C PHE A 212 3.65 -4.15 23.89
N PRO A 213 4.90 -4.42 23.47
CA PRO A 213 5.81 -5.24 24.26
C PRO A 213 6.15 -4.66 25.63
N LYS A 214 6.24 -3.33 25.73
CA LYS A 214 6.53 -2.63 27.00
C LYS A 214 5.43 -2.88 28.04
N PHE A 215 4.18 -2.92 27.60
CA PHE A 215 3.02 -3.13 28.48
C PHE A 215 2.59 -4.60 28.56
N LYS A 216 3.14 -5.47 27.70
CA LYS A 216 2.78 -6.89 27.56
C LYS A 216 1.30 -7.09 27.24
N ILE A 217 0.71 -6.18 26.46
CA ILE A 217 -0.70 -6.20 26.07
C ILE A 217 -0.79 -6.59 24.59
N ARG A 218 -1.61 -7.60 24.31
CA ARG A 218 -1.91 -8.04 22.93
C ARG A 218 -3.34 -7.70 22.56
N ARG A 219 -3.51 -7.21 21.33
CA ARG A 219 -4.82 -6.91 20.73
C ARG A 219 -4.94 -7.50 19.34
N ARG A 220 -6.18 -7.57 18.90
CA ARG A 220 -6.54 -7.95 17.54
C ARG A 220 -7.72 -7.11 17.10
N ASN A 221 -7.83 -6.86 15.80
CA ASN A 221 -8.90 -6.02 15.27
C ASN A 221 -10.30 -6.67 15.30
N ILE A 222 -10.37 -8.00 15.30
CA ILE A 222 -11.64 -8.74 15.44
C ILE A 222 -12.05 -8.75 16.92
N PRO A 223 -13.15 -8.11 17.32
CA PRO A 223 -13.51 -8.02 18.73
C PRO A 223 -14.00 -9.37 19.28
N ASN A 224 -13.49 -9.76 20.46
CA ASN A 224 -13.80 -11.06 21.08
C ASN A 224 -15.26 -11.20 21.55
N PHE A 225 -15.97 -10.10 21.78
CA PHE A 225 -17.36 -10.10 22.27
C PHE A 225 -18.41 -10.30 21.17
N LYS A 226 -17.98 -10.43 19.90
CA LYS A 226 -18.89 -10.62 18.77
C LYS A 226 -19.19 -12.11 18.55
N ASP A 227 -20.41 -12.40 18.10
CA ASP A 227 -20.87 -13.74 17.73
C ASP A 227 -19.92 -14.38 16.67
N PRO A 228 -19.63 -15.69 16.74
CA PRO A 228 -18.98 -16.44 15.66
C PRO A 228 -19.48 -16.15 14.24
N ASN A 229 -20.76 -15.81 14.05
CA ASN A 229 -21.35 -15.47 12.76
C ASN A 229 -21.18 -14.00 12.35
N TYR A 230 -20.59 -13.15 13.20
CA TYR A 230 -20.37 -11.72 12.92
C TYR A 230 -19.63 -11.49 11.59
N LEU A 231 -18.56 -12.24 11.37
CA LEU A 231 -17.74 -12.15 10.15
C LEU A 231 -18.46 -12.66 8.89
N LYS A 232 -19.63 -13.29 9.00
CA LYS A 232 -20.42 -13.69 7.83
C LYS A 232 -21.36 -12.59 7.35
N ARG A 233 -21.63 -11.58 8.17
CA ARG A 233 -22.68 -10.58 7.92
C ARG A 233 -22.19 -9.13 7.96
N CYS A 234 -21.04 -8.87 8.59
CA CYS A 234 -20.53 -7.52 8.70
C CYS A 234 -19.79 -7.09 7.43
N ASN A 235 -19.98 -5.83 7.05
CA ASN A 235 -19.11 -5.09 6.15
C ASN A 235 -18.66 -3.82 6.89
N TYR A 236 -17.42 -3.40 6.66
CA TYR A 236 -16.89 -2.16 7.19
C TYR A 236 -17.72 -0.98 6.70
N HIS A 237 -18.03 -0.07 7.62
CA HIS A 237 -18.56 1.23 7.29
C HIS A 237 -18.07 2.23 8.34
N PRO A 238 -17.55 3.40 7.96
CA PRO A 238 -16.88 4.32 8.90
C PRO A 238 -17.76 4.75 10.08
N VAL A 239 -19.07 4.90 9.85
CA VAL A 239 -20.04 5.26 10.90
C VAL A 239 -20.78 4.03 11.47
N ASN A 240 -21.44 3.23 10.62
CA ASN A 240 -22.34 2.16 11.04
C ASN A 240 -21.61 0.94 11.62
N ASN A 241 -20.46 0.54 11.06
CA ASN A 241 -19.73 -0.67 11.44
C ASN A 241 -18.20 -0.45 11.38
N PRO A 242 -17.64 0.47 12.17
CA PRO A 242 -16.22 0.86 12.10
C PRO A 242 -15.26 -0.27 12.53
N LEU A 243 -15.75 -1.24 13.30
CA LEU A 243 -14.94 -2.36 13.81
C LEU A 243 -14.98 -3.61 12.92
N CYS A 244 -15.75 -3.59 11.83
CA CYS A 244 -15.80 -4.76 10.95
C CYS A 244 -14.53 -4.82 10.09
N PRO A 245 -13.79 -5.95 10.10
CA PRO A 245 -12.53 -6.08 9.38
C PRO A 245 -12.69 -6.63 7.96
N ILE A 246 -13.92 -6.58 7.42
CA ILE A 246 -14.26 -7.04 6.07
C ILE A 246 -14.57 -5.81 5.24
N PHE A 247 -13.76 -5.58 4.22
CA PHE A 247 -13.82 -4.38 3.40
C PHE A 247 -14.25 -4.75 1.99
N VAL A 248 -15.18 -4.00 1.42
CA VAL A 248 -15.53 -4.10 0.00
C VAL A 248 -14.48 -3.32 -0.79
N LEU A 249 -13.99 -3.85 -1.91
CA LEU A 249 -12.89 -3.22 -2.66
C LEU A 249 -13.25 -1.81 -3.17
N GLU A 250 -14.49 -1.60 -3.61
CA GLU A 250 -14.98 -0.27 -4.02
C GLU A 250 -14.89 0.77 -2.91
N ASP A 251 -15.17 0.39 -1.65
CA ASP A 251 -15.23 1.31 -0.52
C ASP A 251 -13.83 1.76 -0.03
N ILE A 252 -12.79 0.97 -0.33
CA ILE A 252 -11.42 1.22 0.15
C ILE A 252 -10.51 1.84 -0.91
N VAL A 253 -10.96 1.91 -2.17
CA VAL A 253 -10.20 2.52 -3.26
C VAL A 253 -10.65 3.97 -3.43
N PRO A 254 -9.80 4.97 -3.16
CA PRO A 254 -10.18 6.37 -3.33
C PRO A 254 -10.28 6.73 -4.82
N GLY A 255 -11.47 7.16 -5.25
CA GLY A 255 -11.73 7.63 -6.62
C GLY A 255 -12.69 6.72 -7.40
N ASN A 256 -12.69 6.84 -8.73
CA ASN A 256 -13.52 5.99 -9.58
C ASN A 256 -12.86 4.61 -9.77
N TYR A 257 -13.46 3.57 -9.17
CA TYR A 257 -12.93 2.21 -9.22
C TYR A 257 -12.76 1.69 -10.65
N GLU A 258 -13.72 1.96 -11.55
CA GLU A 258 -13.68 1.41 -12.91
C GLU A 258 -12.53 2.00 -13.73
N GLU A 259 -12.24 3.29 -13.57
CA GLU A 259 -11.10 3.94 -14.23
C GLU A 259 -9.76 3.41 -13.70
N ILE A 260 -9.68 3.24 -12.37
CA ILE A 260 -8.49 2.69 -11.70
C ILE A 260 -8.26 1.24 -12.13
N ALA A 261 -9.32 0.43 -12.20
CA ALA A 261 -9.27 -0.98 -12.54
C ALA A 261 -8.73 -1.27 -13.95
N VAL A 262 -8.79 -0.31 -14.88
CA VAL A 262 -8.25 -0.47 -16.24
C VAL A 262 -6.73 -0.46 -16.25
N LYS A 263 -6.12 0.46 -15.47
CA LYS A 263 -4.67 0.72 -15.48
C LYS A 263 -3.94 0.14 -14.26
N GLY A 264 -4.68 -0.21 -13.21
CA GLY A 264 -4.15 -0.55 -11.89
C GLY A 264 -3.78 0.68 -11.07
N ALA A 265 -3.69 0.50 -9.75
CA ALA A 265 -3.22 1.52 -8.80
C ALA A 265 -2.68 0.85 -7.53
N THR A 266 -1.98 1.61 -6.71
CA THR A 266 -1.49 1.16 -5.40
C THR A 266 -2.25 1.88 -4.31
N VAL A 267 -2.94 1.12 -3.45
CA VAL A 267 -3.73 1.68 -2.34
C VAL A 267 -3.17 1.22 -1.01
N ALA A 268 -2.92 2.18 -0.11
CA ALA A 268 -2.56 1.91 1.27
C ALA A 268 -3.79 1.85 2.17
N ILE A 269 -3.88 0.76 2.92
CA ILE A 269 -4.81 0.59 4.04
C ILE A 269 -4.04 0.85 5.32
N VAL A 270 -4.35 1.94 6.00
CA VAL A 270 -3.70 2.33 7.25
C VAL A 270 -4.58 1.89 8.42
N ILE A 271 -4.00 1.06 9.28
CA ILE A 271 -4.62 0.59 10.52
C ILE A 271 -3.93 1.31 11.68
N ASP A 272 -4.61 2.29 12.25
CA ASP A 272 -4.05 3.11 13.33
C ASP A 272 -4.55 2.62 14.71
N TRP A 273 -3.63 2.46 15.65
CA TRP A 273 -3.87 1.93 17.00
C TRP A 273 -3.48 2.97 18.03
N GLN A 274 -4.38 3.92 18.29
CA GLN A 274 -4.21 4.94 19.34
C GLN A 274 -4.87 4.51 20.63
N CYS A 275 -4.12 3.75 21.44
CA CYS A 275 -4.64 3.19 22.68
C CYS A 275 -4.12 3.94 23.91
N ASN A 276 -5.04 4.20 24.85
CA ASN A 276 -4.71 4.69 26.18
C ASN A 276 -5.01 3.58 27.20
N PHE A 277 -3.96 2.99 27.78
CA PHE A 277 -4.07 1.89 28.74
C PHE A 277 -4.27 2.34 30.20
N ASP A 278 -4.29 3.65 30.48
CA ASP A 278 -4.81 4.16 31.75
C ASP A 278 -6.33 3.94 31.85
N LEU A 279 -6.98 3.86 30.69
CA LEU A 279 -8.37 3.45 30.56
C LEU A 279 -8.47 1.94 30.43
N SER A 280 -9.70 1.42 30.42
CA SER A 280 -9.90 -0.01 30.17
C SER A 280 -9.30 -0.44 28.84
N GLU A 281 -8.46 -1.45 28.93
CA GLU A 281 -7.96 -2.32 27.88
C GLU A 281 -9.01 -2.65 26.77
N SER A 282 -10.28 -2.83 27.14
CA SER A 282 -11.36 -3.15 26.20
C SER A 282 -11.81 -1.99 25.31
N LYS A 283 -11.22 -0.80 25.44
CA LYS A 283 -11.52 0.39 24.61
C LYS A 283 -10.45 0.65 23.54
N CYS A 284 -9.41 -0.19 23.47
CA CYS A 284 -8.36 -0.13 22.48
C CYS A 284 -8.81 -0.83 21.19
N TYR A 285 -9.20 -0.04 20.18
CA TYR A 285 -9.64 -0.52 18.86
C TYR A 285 -8.90 0.23 17.75
N PRO A 286 -8.71 -0.41 16.58
CA PRO A 286 -8.09 0.26 15.46
C PRO A 286 -9.06 1.21 14.76
N THR A 287 -8.50 2.22 14.11
CA THR A 287 -9.19 3.02 13.10
C THR A 287 -8.60 2.73 11.73
N TYR A 288 -9.43 2.83 10.69
CA TYR A 288 -9.04 2.52 9.32
C TYR A 288 -9.10 3.77 8.45
N SER A 289 -8.07 3.98 7.65
CA SER A 289 -8.06 5.00 6.62
C SER A 289 -7.43 4.47 5.34
N PHE A 290 -7.83 5.03 4.21
CA PHE A 290 -7.45 4.56 2.89
C PHE A 290 -6.88 5.72 2.09
N ARG A 291 -5.75 5.48 1.43
CA ARG A 291 -5.11 6.49 0.57
C ARG A 291 -4.51 5.84 -0.65
N ARG A 292 -4.60 6.51 -1.79
CA ARG A 292 -3.87 6.13 -2.99
C ARG A 292 -2.40 6.51 -2.83
N LEU A 293 -1.49 5.61 -3.18
CA LEU A 293 -0.03 5.81 -3.07
C LEU A 293 0.61 6.22 -4.39
N ASP A 294 0.05 5.81 -5.52
CA ASP A 294 0.52 6.15 -6.86
C ASP A 294 -0.04 7.51 -7.32
N GLU A 295 0.74 8.21 -8.15
CA GLU A 295 0.31 9.44 -8.79
C GLU A 295 -0.33 9.14 -10.14
N ASN A 296 -1.44 9.83 -10.44
CA ASN A 296 -2.06 9.75 -11.77
C ASN A 296 -1.27 10.62 -12.76
N SER A 297 -0.13 10.12 -13.20
CA SER A 297 0.78 10.77 -14.14
C SER A 297 0.41 10.45 -15.60
N LEU A 298 0.90 11.28 -16.54
CA LEU A 298 0.80 10.99 -17.97
C LEU A 298 1.75 9.86 -18.40
N ILE A 299 2.84 9.65 -17.65
CA ILE A 299 3.89 8.67 -17.92
C ILE A 299 3.83 7.61 -16.81
N SER A 300 3.59 6.34 -17.16
CA SER A 300 3.36 5.23 -16.21
C SER A 300 2.16 5.44 -15.27
N PRO A 301 0.93 5.53 -15.80
CA PRO A 301 -0.27 5.97 -15.07
C PRO A 301 -0.87 4.94 -14.09
N GLY A 302 -0.24 3.80 -13.87
CA GLY A 302 -0.82 2.70 -13.10
C GLY A 302 0.19 1.62 -12.73
N LEU A 303 -0.34 0.46 -12.29
CA LEU A 303 0.45 -0.67 -11.83
C LEU A 303 0.05 -1.94 -12.60
N ASN A 304 1.02 -2.57 -13.24
CA ASN A 304 0.89 -3.87 -13.89
C ASN A 304 2.17 -4.70 -13.71
N PHE A 305 2.07 -6.00 -13.97
CA PHE A 305 3.20 -6.91 -14.07
C PHE A 305 2.86 -8.06 -15.03
N ARG A 306 3.89 -8.78 -15.49
CA ARG A 306 3.79 -9.98 -16.32
C ARG A 306 4.41 -11.15 -15.57
#